data_AF-A0A7Z9VDT9-F1
#
_entry.id   AF-A0A7Z9VDT9-F1
#
_cell.length_a   1.000
_cell.length_b   1.000
_cell.length_c   1.000
_cell.angle_alpha   90.00
_cell.angle_beta   90.00
_cell.angle_gamma   90.00
#
_symmetry.space_group_name_H-M   'P 1'
#
loop_
_entity.id
_entity.type
_entity.pdbx_description
1 polymer ?
#
loop_
_entity_poly.entity_id
_entity_poly.type
_entity_poly.pdbx_seq_one_letter_code
_entity_poly.pdbx_strand_id
1 'polypeptide(L)' 'ANKFGTTTMEVFSSHHQAVDRVATSLKVVGRAPDGCIEALDMDDYPWLVAVQWHPEETADSDPLQQRLFDQLVQAAREIH' A
#
# COMPACT_ATOMS: atom_id res chain seq x y z
N ALA A 1 -6.79 -1.96 -11.98
CA ALA A 1 -5.78 -3.05 -11.95
C ALA A 1 -5.21 -3.15 -10.54
N ASN A 2 -4.80 -4.33 -10.08
CA ASN A 2 -4.21 -4.48 -8.74
C ASN A 2 -2.93 -3.62 -8.64
N LYS A 3 -2.99 -2.53 -7.87
CA LYS A 3 -1.86 -1.58 -7.69
C LYS A 3 -0.64 -2.29 -7.07
N PHE A 4 -0.86 -3.31 -6.23
CA PHE A 4 0.18 -4.14 -5.61
C PHE A 4 0.67 -5.28 -6.48
N GLY A 5 -0.01 -5.63 -7.59
CA GLY A 5 0.45 -6.58 -8.61
C GLY A 5 0.85 -7.98 -8.10
N THR A 6 0.49 -8.29 -6.86
CA THR A 6 0.59 -9.58 -6.18
C THR A 6 -0.61 -9.71 -5.25
N THR A 7 -0.88 -10.94 -4.80
CA THR A 7 -1.91 -11.23 -3.78
C THR A 7 -1.31 -11.50 -2.40
N THR A 8 0.02 -11.64 -2.31
CA THR A 8 0.79 -11.86 -1.07
C THR A 8 2.11 -11.12 -1.13
N MET A 9 2.57 -10.62 0.01
CA MET A 9 3.82 -9.87 0.14
C MET A 9 4.38 -10.01 1.56
N GLU A 10 5.69 -10.18 1.68
CA GLU A 10 6.40 -10.02 2.96
C GLU A 10 6.79 -8.54 3.10
N VAL A 11 6.67 -8.00 4.31
CA VAL A 11 6.84 -6.57 4.56
C VAL A 11 7.55 -6.33 5.89
N PHE A 12 8.31 -5.23 5.98
CA PHE A 12 8.85 -4.75 7.25
C PHE A 12 7.79 -3.94 7.99
N SER A 13 7.20 -4.54 9.03
CA SER A 13 6.09 -3.94 9.78
C SER A 13 6.50 -3.62 11.22
N SER A 14 6.37 -2.35 11.62
CA SER A 14 6.71 -1.86 12.96
C SER A 14 5.77 -0.73 13.36
N HIS A 15 4.67 -1.09 14.02
CA HIS A 15 3.67 -0.13 14.49
C HIS A 15 3.01 -0.61 15.80
N HIS A 16 2.54 0.33 16.61
CA HIS A 16 1.80 0.04 17.85
C HIS A 16 0.30 0.32 17.71
N GLN A 17 -0.13 0.88 16.58
CA GLN A 17 -1.50 1.28 16.30
C GLN A 17 -1.86 0.84 14.88
N ALA A 18 -3.12 0.48 14.69
CA ALA A 18 -3.64 0.05 13.40
C ALA A 18 -5.02 0.68 13.13
N VAL A 19 -5.46 0.61 11.88
CA VAL A 19 -6.76 1.12 11.46
C VAL A 19 -7.90 0.28 12.05
N ASP A 20 -8.71 0.90 12.93
CA ASP A 20 -9.93 0.28 13.49
C ASP A 20 -11.14 0.43 12.54
N ARG A 21 -11.32 1.63 11.96
CA ARG A 21 -12.46 1.96 11.10
C ARG A 21 -12.01 2.54 9.77
N VAL A 22 -12.45 1.91 8.69
CA VAL A 22 -12.17 2.33 7.32
C VAL A 22 -13.31 3.22 6.81
N ALA A 23 -12.96 4.34 6.17
CA ALA A 23 -13.93 5.22 5.52
C ALA A 23 -14.61 4.50 4.35
N THR A 24 -15.86 4.84 4.05
CA THR A 24 -16.64 4.20 2.97
C THR A 24 -16.06 4.39 1.58
N SER A 25 -15.24 5.43 1.37
CA SER A 25 -14.52 5.68 0.11
C SER A 25 -13.23 4.87 -0.03
N LEU A 26 -12.76 4.23 1.04
CA LEU A 26 -11.54 3.43 1.05
C LEU A 26 -11.88 1.94 1.01
N LYS A 27 -11.00 1.18 0.38
CA LYS A 27 -11.13 -0.27 0.25
C LYS A 27 -9.95 -0.95 0.90
N VAL A 28 -10.22 -1.99 1.70
CA VAL A 28 -9.20 -2.86 2.26
C VAL A 28 -8.71 -3.80 1.16
N VAL A 29 -7.42 -3.77 0.88
CA VAL A 29 -6.77 -4.54 -0.18
C VAL A 29 -5.61 -5.39 0.31
N GLY A 30 -5.20 -5.24 1.57
CA GLY A 30 -4.23 -6.11 2.22
C GLY A 30 -4.52 -6.27 3.70
N ARG A 31 -4.36 -7.50 4.20
CA ARG A 31 -4.45 -7.84 5.61
C ARG A 31 -3.30 -8.77 6.01
N ALA A 32 -2.81 -8.60 7.23
CA ALA A 32 -1.93 -9.58 7.86
C ALA A 32 -2.73 -10.83 8.30
N PRO A 33 -2.06 -11.96 8.62
CA PRO A 33 -2.71 -13.20 9.04
C PRO A 33 -3.58 -13.07 10.31
N ASP A 34 -3.27 -12.10 11.18
CA ASP A 34 -4.05 -11.79 12.38
C ASP A 34 -5.30 -10.91 12.11
N GLY A 35 -5.51 -10.53 10.84
CA GLY A 35 -6.60 -9.70 10.39
C GLY A 35 -6.32 -8.20 10.40
N CYS A 36 -5.15 -7.75 10.90
CA CYS A 36 -4.74 -6.35 10.85
C CYS A 36 -4.80 -5.81 9.42
N ILE A 37 -5.35 -4.60 9.24
CA ILE A 37 -5.42 -3.94 7.94
C ILE A 37 -4.04 -3.36 7.63
N GLU A 38 -3.42 -3.85 6.57
CA GLU A 38 -2.06 -3.46 6.19
C GLU A 38 -2.04 -2.59 4.92
N ALA A 39 -3.04 -2.71 4.06
CA ALA A 39 -3.13 -1.89 2.85
C ALA A 39 -4.56 -1.44 2.53
N LEU A 40 -4.67 -0.19 2.12
CA LEU A 40 -5.89 0.45 1.64
C LEU A 40 -5.65 1.07 0.26
N ASP A 41 -6.72 1.15 -0.53
CA ASP A 41 -6.75 1.95 -1.75
C ASP A 41 -8.10 2.65 -1.97
N MET A 42 -8.17 3.47 -3.01
CA MET A 42 -9.38 4.16 -3.46
C MET A 42 -9.49 4.03 -4.98
N ASP A 43 -10.67 3.64 -5.47
CA ASP A 43 -10.92 3.48 -6.92
C ASP A 43 -11.20 4.84 -7.58
N ASP A 44 -11.93 5.74 -6.90
CA ASP A 44 -12.38 7.04 -7.43
C ASP A 44 -11.40 8.21 -7.19
N TYR A 45 -10.10 7.93 -7.05
CA TYR A 45 -9.05 8.95 -6.88
C TYR A 45 -7.90 8.70 -7.84
N PRO A 46 -7.28 9.73 -8.44
CA PRO A 46 -6.31 9.57 -9.54
C PRO A 46 -5.22 8.55 -9.24
N TRP A 47 -4.65 8.59 -8.03
CA TRP A 47 -3.80 7.52 -7.52
C TRP A 47 -3.76 7.58 -6.00
N LEU A 48 -4.12 6.47 -5.34
CA LEU A 48 -4.00 6.31 -3.89
C LEU A 48 -3.67 4.86 -3.57
N VAL A 49 -2.58 4.71 -2.82
CA VAL A 49 -2.17 3.51 -2.08
C VAL A 49 -1.76 3.98 -0.69
N ALA A 50 -2.32 3.36 0.34
CA ALA A 50 -1.89 3.57 1.72
C ALA A 50 -1.48 2.23 2.31
N VAL A 51 -0.33 2.21 2.97
CA VAL A 51 0.26 1.01 3.58
C VAL A 51 0.59 1.29 5.04
N GLN A 52 0.46 0.28 5.89
CA GLN A 52 0.71 0.39 7.33
C GLN A 52 2.15 0.01 7.69
N TRP A 53 2.81 -0.82 6.88
CA TRP A 53 4.22 -1.16 6.99
C TRP A 53 5.13 -0.04 6.43
N HIS A 54 6.44 -0.24 6.55
CA HIS A 54 7.46 0.70 6.06
C HIS A 54 8.11 0.17 4.78
N PRO A 55 7.58 0.46 3.57
CA PRO A 55 8.16 -0.01 2.32
C PRO A 55 9.58 0.55 2.07
N GLU A 56 9.90 1.71 2.66
CA GLU A 56 11.21 2.36 2.54
C GLU A 56 12.35 1.56 3.18
N GLU A 57 12.05 0.74 4.20
CA GLU A 57 13.07 -0.01 4.97
C GLU A 57 13.72 -1.12 4.14
N THR A 58 13.03 -1.62 3.09
CA THR A 58 13.57 -2.69 2.23
C THR A 58 13.49 -2.36 0.75
N ALA A 59 13.12 -1.14 0.35
CA ALA A 59 13.00 -0.77 -1.06
C ALA A 59 14.32 -0.91 -1.86
N ASP A 60 15.46 -0.75 -1.21
CA ASP A 60 16.77 -0.89 -1.86
C ASP A 60 17.08 -2.33 -2.32
N SER A 61 16.41 -3.32 -1.73
CA SER A 61 16.71 -4.74 -1.85
C SER A 61 15.51 -5.61 -2.21
N ASP A 62 14.27 -5.14 -1.99
CA ASP A 62 13.02 -5.76 -2.40
C ASP A 62 12.34 -4.92 -3.50
N PRO A 63 12.37 -5.40 -4.77
CA PRO A 63 11.73 -4.72 -5.89
C PRO A 63 10.22 -4.51 -5.71
N LEU A 64 9.52 -5.33 -4.92
CA LEU A 64 8.09 -5.15 -4.69
C LEU A 64 7.81 -3.90 -3.85
N GLN A 65 8.64 -3.61 -2.84
CA GLN A 65 8.51 -2.38 -2.06
C GLN A 65 8.89 -1.16 -2.89
N GLN A 66 10.01 -1.22 -3.63
CA GLN A 66 10.44 -0.12 -4.51
C GLN A 66 9.35 0.27 -5.51
N ARG A 67 8.62 -0.72 -6.03
CA ARG A 67 7.59 -0.50 -7.04
C ARG A 67 6.45 0.40 -6.56
N LEU A 68 6.18 0.48 -5.25
CA LEU A 68 5.16 1.39 -4.71
C LEU A 68 5.57 2.85 -4.93
N PHE A 69 6.86 3.16 -4.76
CA PHE A 69 7.41 4.49 -5.03
C PHE A 69 7.47 4.78 -6.53
N ASP A 70 7.86 3.80 -7.35
CA ASP A 70 7.89 3.97 -8.80
C ASP A 70 6.50 4.30 -9.35
N GLN A 71 5.46 3.62 -8.85
CA GLN A 71 4.06 3.88 -9.20
C GLN A 71 3.59 5.26 -8.73
N LEU A 72 3.99 5.70 -7.53
CA LEU A 72 3.70 7.06 -7.06
C LEU A 72 4.30 8.12 -8.00
N VAL A 73 5.58 7.97 -8.36
CA VAL A 73 6.27 8.90 -9.27
C VAL A 73 5.63 8.90 -10.65
N GLN A 74 5.27 7.73 -11.17
CA GLN A 74 4.59 7.62 -12.46
C GLN A 74 3.23 8.33 -12.43
N ALA A 75 2.42 8.09 -11.40
CA ALA A 75 1.12 8.74 -11.26
C ALA A 75 1.25 10.27 -11.16
N ALA A 76 2.24 10.77 -10.41
CA ALA A 76 2.51 12.20 -10.29
C ALA A 76 2.89 12.86 -11.63
N ARG A 77 3.46 12.10 -12.58
CA ARG A 77 3.77 12.59 -13.94
C ARG A 77 2.55 12.64 -14.84
N GLU A 78 1.57 11.76 -14.63
CA GLU A 78 0.36 11.64 -15.47
C GLU A 78 -0.76 12.58 -15.05
N ILE A 79 -0.74 13.06 -13.79
CA ILE A 79 -1.77 13.94 -13.23
C ILE A 79 -1.50 15.43 -13.58
N HIS A 80 -0.31 15.77 -14.08
CA HIS A 80 0.02 17.09 -14.63
C HIS A 80 -0.33 17.21 -16.12
#